data_AF-A0A951GZW0-F1
#
_entry.id   AF-A0A951GZW0-F1
#
_cell.length_a   1.000
_cell.length_b   1.000
_cell.length_c   1.000
_cell.angle_alpha   90.00
_cell.angle_beta   90.00
_cell.angle_gamma   90.00
#
_symmetry.space_group_name_H-M   'P 1'
#
loop_
_entity.id
_entity.type
_entity.pdbx_description
1 polymer ?
#
loop_
_entity_poly.entity_id
_entity_poly.type
_entity_poly.pdbx_seq_one_letter_code
_entity_poly.pdbx_strand_id
1 'polypeptide(L)' 'MSILFVGDIVGGIGRRTLAALLPSLRERFSPDFLVVNGENVAGGLGITRKLAEQLFADGADVITLGNHAYRHREV' A
#
# COMPACT_ATOMS: atom_id res chain seq x y z
N MET A 1 -9.45 -6.54 -17.90
CA MET A 1 -8.11 -6.31 -17.35
C MET A 1 -7.95 -4.84 -17.01
N SER A 2 -8.30 -4.48 -15.78
CA SER A 2 -8.11 -3.15 -15.19
C SER A 2 -7.20 -3.27 -13.96
N ILE A 3 -6.40 -2.23 -13.73
CA ILE A 3 -5.50 -2.13 -12.58
C ILE A 3 -5.93 -0.92 -11.77
N LEU A 4 -6.09 -1.09 -10.46
CA LEU A 4 -6.17 0.02 -9.52
C LEU A 4 -4.76 0.26 -8.97
N PHE A 5 -4.22 1.45 -9.20
CA PHE A 5 -2.93 1.86 -8.66
C PHE A 5 -3.14 2.91 -7.58
N VAL A 6 -2.64 2.65 -6.37
CA VAL A 6 -2.62 3.61 -5.26
C VAL A 6 -1.20 4.17 -5.15
N GLY A 7 -1.10 5.50 -5.23
CA GLY A 7 0.16 6.19 -4.99
C GLY A 7 0.64 6.08 -3.54
N ASP A 8 1.61 6.90 -3.17
CA ASP A 8 2.30 6.84 -1.89
C ASP A 8 1.37 6.76 -0.67
N ILE A 9 1.46 5.64 0.04
CA ILE A 9 0.80 5.47 1.34
C ILE A 9 1.74 6.04 2.41
N VAL A 10 1.40 7.21 2.93
CA VAL A 10 2.24 7.92 3.90
C VAL A 10 1.78 7.68 5.34
N GLY A 11 2.60 6.97 6.11
CA GLY A 11 2.46 6.79 7.55
C GLY A 11 1.16 6.12 8.01
N GLY A 12 0.76 6.41 9.25
CA GLY A 12 -0.46 5.85 9.83
C GLY A 12 -1.76 6.41 9.22
N ILE A 13 -1.73 7.66 8.75
CA ILE A 13 -2.90 8.29 8.12
C ILE A 13 -3.18 7.63 6.78
N GLY A 14 -2.17 7.48 5.90
CA GLY A 14 -2.32 6.84 4.60
C GLY A 14 -2.88 5.43 4.70
N ARG A 15 -2.37 4.62 5.65
CA ARG A 15 -2.86 3.26 5.88
C ARG A 15 -4.34 3.22 6.27
N ARG A 16 -4.76 4.06 7.22
CA ARG A 16 -6.17 4.12 7.64
C ARG A 16 -7.09 4.61 6.52
N THR A 17 -6.62 5.58 5.73
CA THR A 17 -7.37 6.08 4.57
C THR A 17 -7.54 4.99 3.52
N LEU A 18 -6.49 4.24 3.21
CA LEU A 18 -6.59 3.10 2.29
C LEU A 18 -7.61 2.09 2.80
N ALA A 19 -7.46 1.62 4.04
CA ALA A 19 -8.36 0.62 4.61
C ALA A 19 -9.84 1.06 4.61
N ALA A 20 -10.11 2.35 4.83
CA ALA A 20 -11.46 2.89 4.82
C ALA A 20 -12.07 3.02 3.42
N LEU A 21 -11.28 3.38 2.40
CA LEU A 21 -11.77 3.66 1.05
C LEU A 21 -11.70 2.45 0.12
N LEU A 22 -10.77 1.53 0.35
CA LEU A 22 -10.51 0.43 -0.57
C LEU A 22 -11.73 -0.46 -0.84
N PRO A 23 -12.59 -0.81 0.13
CA PRO A 23 -13.80 -1.59 -0.16
C PRO A 23 -14.72 -0.93 -1.18
N SER A 24 -14.99 0.37 -1.05
CA SER A 24 -15.86 1.10 -1.98
C SER A 24 -15.20 1.32 -3.35
N LEU A 25 -13.88 1.51 -3.39
CA LEU A 25 -13.12 1.57 -4.65
C LEU A 25 -13.16 0.23 -5.39
N ARG A 26 -13.03 -0.89 -4.66
CA ARG A 26 -13.13 -2.23 -5.26
C ARG A 26 -14.53 -2.50 -5.80
N GLU A 27 -15.58 -2.14 -5.08
CA GLU A 27 -16.96 -2.25 -5.56
C GLU A 27 -17.18 -1.40 -6.82
N ARG A 28 -16.77 -0.13 -6.78
CA ARG A 28 -16.99 0.81 -7.88
C ARG A 28 -16.23 0.45 -9.16
N PHE A 29 -14.97 0.03 -9.04
CA PHE A 29 -14.08 -0.15 -10.19
C PHE A 29 -13.83 -1.60 -10.57
N SER A 30 -14.10 -2.55 -9.66
CA SER A 30 -13.88 -3.99 -9.85
C SER A 30 -12.51 -4.29 -10.50
N PRO A 31 -11.40 -3.83 -9.90
CA PRO A 31 -10.08 -4.01 -10.49
C PRO A 31 -9.68 -5.48 -10.50
N ASP A 32 -9.03 -5.91 -11.59
CA ASP A 32 -8.46 -7.25 -11.71
C ASP A 32 -7.14 -7.39 -10.92
N PHE A 33 -6.48 -6.26 -10.62
CA PHE A 33 -5.20 -6.22 -9.89
C PHE A 33 -5.03 -4.89 -9.13
N LEU A 34 -4.52 -4.93 -7.90
CA LEU A 34 -4.27 -3.79 -7.02
C LEU A 34 -2.78 -3.60 -6.74
N VAL A 35 -2.24 -2.47 -7.18
CA VAL A 35 -0.87 -2.03 -6.89
C VAL A 35 -0.89 -0.92 -5.85
N VAL A 36 0.02 -0.97 -4.88
CA VAL A 36 0.20 0.12 -3.90
C VAL A 36 1.67 0.53 -3.79
N ASN A 37 1.95 1.84 -3.76
CA ASN A 37 3.29 2.33 -3.39
C ASN A 37 3.43 2.41 -1.86
N GLY A 38 4.32 1.56 -1.32
CA GLY A 38 4.57 1.41 0.09
C GLY A 38 5.77 2.20 0.64
N GLU A 39 6.44 3.04 -0.15
CA GLU A 39 7.75 3.60 0.24
C GLU A 39 7.74 4.53 1.47
N ASN A 40 6.57 4.98 1.91
CA ASN A 40 6.41 5.94 3.02
C ASN A 40 5.53 5.40 4.16
N VAL A 41 5.24 4.09 4.17
CA VAL A 41 4.24 3.47 5.07
C VAL A 41 4.69 3.45 6.54
N ALA A 42 5.98 3.24 6.77
CA ALA A 42 6.58 3.18 8.11
C ALA A 42 6.93 4.59 8.61
N GLY A 43 5.95 5.27 9.22
CA GLY A 43 6.18 6.59 9.83
C GLY A 43 6.57 7.69 8.84
N GLY A 44 6.27 7.51 7.54
CA GLY A 44 6.64 8.44 6.47
C GLY A 44 7.95 8.09 5.76
N LEU A 45 8.65 7.02 6.15
CA LEU A 45 9.93 6.65 5.55
C LEU A 45 10.16 5.13 5.55
N GLY A 46 10.15 4.55 4.36
CA GLY A 46 10.32 3.11 4.12
C GLY A 46 9.09 2.28 4.51
N ILE A 47 9.31 0.97 4.59
CA ILE A 47 8.32 -0.03 4.94
C ILE A 47 8.94 -1.05 5.90
N THR A 48 8.11 -1.65 6.76
CA THR A 48 8.50 -2.78 7.63
C THR A 48 7.78 -4.03 7.17
N ARG A 49 8.31 -5.22 7.49
CA ARG A 49 7.69 -6.51 7.14
C ARG A 49 6.24 -6.58 7.59
N LYS A 50 6.00 -6.20 8.86
CA LYS A 50 4.66 -6.16 9.47
C LYS A 50 3.69 -5.27 8.68
N LEU A 51 4.18 -4.14 8.15
CA LEU A 51 3.35 -3.20 7.40
C LEU A 51 3.10 -3.68 5.97
N ALA A 52 4.07 -4.35 5.34
CA ALA A 52 3.84 -5.01 4.06
C ALA A 52 2.78 -6.12 4.18
N GLU A 53 2.88 -6.99 5.20
CA GLU A 53 1.90 -8.03 5.50
C GLU A 53 0.49 -7.45 5.71
N GLN A 54 0.38 -6.29 6.39
CA GLN A 54 -0.89 -5.60 6.54
C GLN A 54 -1.45 -5.10 5.20
N LEU A 55 -0.62 -4.53 4.32
CA LEU A 55 -1.08 -4.04 3.01
C LEU A 55 -1.57 -5.18 2.10
N PHE A 56 -0.92 -6.34 2.15
CA PHE A 56 -1.41 -7.55 1.48
C PHE A 56 -2.74 -8.02 2.09
N ALA A 57 -2.86 -8.01 3.42
CA ALA A 57 -4.12 -8.38 4.11
C ALA A 57 -5.27 -7.40 3.80
N ASP A 58 -4.96 -6.11 3.60
CA ASP A 58 -5.92 -5.08 3.18
C ASP A 58 -6.35 -5.28 1.71
N GLY A 59 -5.61 -6.09 0.95
CA GLY A 59 -6.02 -6.59 -0.36
C GLY A 59 -5.15 -6.13 -1.54
N ALA A 60 -3.97 -5.56 -1.29
CA ALA A 60 -2.99 -5.29 -2.34
C ALA A 60 -2.45 -6.61 -2.92
N ASP A 61 -2.25 -6.66 -4.23
CA ASP A 61 -1.64 -7.82 -4.90
C ASP A 61 -0.13 -7.66 -5.02
N VAL A 62 0.35 -6.41 -5.16
CA VAL A 62 1.77 -6.09 -5.16
C VAL A 62 2.04 -4.75 -4.49
N ILE A 63 3.20 -4.67 -3.85
CA ILE A 63 3.72 -3.45 -3.23
C ILE A 63 4.94 -3.01 -4.05
N THR A 64 4.89 -1.79 -4.57
CA THR A 64 6.06 -1.12 -5.12
C THR A 64 6.70 -0.24 -4.06
N LEU A 65 7.97 0.12 -4.26
CA LEU A 65 8.71 1.05 -3.41
C LEU A 65 9.33 2.15 -4.28
N GLY A 66 10.18 2.98 -3.66
CA GLY A 66 10.92 4.04 -4.32
C GLY A 66 12.27 4.27 -3.64
N ASN A 67 12.69 5.54 -3.56
CA ASN A 67 13.97 5.92 -2.98
C ASN A 67 14.08 5.67 -1.46
N HIS A 68 12.98 5.36 -0.78
CA HIS A 68 12.97 4.98 0.63
C HIS A 68 12.96 3.47 0.89
N ALA A 69 13.18 2.63 -0.13
CA ALA A 69 13.13 1.17 0.00
C ALA A 69 14.00 0.62 1.14
N TYR A 70 15.27 1.05 1.23
CA TYR A 70 16.27 0.46 2.14
C TYR A 70 16.39 1.17 3.50
N ARG A 71 15.30 1.78 3.99
CA ARG A 71 15.32 2.57 5.25
C ARG A 71 15.18 1.71 6.50
N HIS A 72 14.68 0.48 6.37
CA HIS A 72 14.59 -0.50 7.45
C HIS A 72 15.36 -1.74 7.04
N ARG A 73 16.20 -2.29 7.92
CA ARG A 73 17.13 -3.40 7.59
C ARG A 73 16.46 -4.69 7.11
N GLU A 74 15.17 -4.82 7.37
CA GLU A 74 14.34 -5.96 7.03
C GLU A 74 13.85 -5.95 5.57
N VAL A 75 14.10 -4.86 4.83
CA VAL A 75 13.75 -4.65 3.41
C VAL A 75 14.94 -4.03 2.67
#